data_AF-A0A2D4KRM9-F1
#
_entry.id   AF-A0A2D4KRM9-F1
#
_cell.length_a   1.000
_cell.length_b   1.000
_cell.length_c   1.000
_cell.angle_alpha   90.00
_cell.angle_beta   90.00
_cell.angle_gamma   90.00
#
_symmetry.space_group_name_H-M   'P 1'
#
loop_
_entity.id
_entity.type
_entity.pdbx_description
1 polymer ?
#
loop_
_entity_poly.entity_id
_entity_poly.type
_entity_poly.pdbx_seq_one_letter_code
_entity_poly.pdbx_strand_id
1 'polypeptide(L)'
;AKEDPTNRLSKMGAMPTPFRSTVDSTAALTPEINSQVKYQDDPPVVHSKPATRIFLQPNPEDQAIYGPDTKMVQFRKGDSVGLRLAGGNDVGIFVAGIQEGTSAEQEGLQEGDQILKVNSQDFRGIIREDAVLYLLEIPKGDIVTILAQSKYDVYRDIMACGRGDSFFIRTHFECEKETPHSLAFTRGDVFRVVDTLY
;
A
#
# COMPACT_ATOMS: atom_id res chain seq x y z
N ALA A 1 -51.71 34.71 -11.64
CA ALA A 1 -52.89 34.36 -10.83
C ALA A 1 -52.77 32.92 -10.35
N LYS A 2 -52.33 32.73 -9.09
CA LYS A 2 -52.83 31.79 -8.09
C LYS A 2 -51.89 31.84 -6.88
N GLU A 3 -52.35 32.55 -5.84
CA GLU A 3 -51.88 32.48 -4.47
C GLU A 3 -52.46 31.22 -3.78
N ASP A 4 -51.78 30.69 -2.75
CA ASP A 4 -52.30 30.52 -1.37
C ASP A 4 -51.24 29.83 -0.45
N PRO A 5 -51.33 29.89 0.91
CA PRO A 5 -50.25 30.46 1.73
C PRO A 5 -49.89 29.69 3.04
N THR A 6 -48.93 30.27 3.78
CA THR A 6 -48.56 30.18 5.22
C THR A 6 -49.31 29.23 6.19
N ASN A 7 -48.57 28.56 7.10
CA ASN A 7 -48.61 28.91 8.54
C ASN A 7 -47.47 28.36 9.43
N ARG A 8 -47.22 29.10 10.50
CA ARG A 8 -46.17 29.05 11.54
C ARG A 8 -46.53 28.12 12.72
N LEU A 9 -45.55 27.58 13.46
CA LEU A 9 -45.27 27.89 14.88
C LEU A 9 -44.10 27.06 15.45
N SER A 10 -43.67 27.41 16.67
CA SER A 10 -42.31 27.34 17.24
C SER A 10 -42.23 26.67 18.62
N LYS A 11 -41.00 26.26 19.03
CA LYS A 11 -40.48 26.05 20.44
C LYS A 11 -41.16 24.91 21.24
N MET A 12 -40.55 24.21 22.21
CA MET A 12 -39.39 24.38 23.10
C MET A 12 -39.13 23.02 23.80
N GLY A 13 -37.93 22.81 24.38
CA GLY A 13 -37.75 21.74 25.38
C GLY A 13 -36.29 21.40 25.69
N ALA A 14 -35.67 22.16 26.60
CA ALA A 14 -34.42 21.80 27.28
C ALA A 14 -34.73 21.34 28.71
N MET A 15 -33.91 20.46 29.30
CA MET A 15 -33.45 20.45 30.71
C MET A 15 -32.58 19.19 31.01
N PRO A 16 -31.76 19.18 32.08
CA PRO A 16 -30.36 18.70 32.07
C PRO A 16 -30.03 17.67 33.18
N THR A 17 -28.73 17.46 33.45
CA THR A 17 -28.05 17.19 34.76
C THR A 17 -27.11 15.94 34.78
N PRO A 18 -26.22 15.77 35.80
CA PRO A 18 -24.75 15.90 35.65
C PRO A 18 -24.03 14.60 36.13
N PHE A 19 -22.72 14.39 35.99
CA PHE A 19 -21.71 14.79 36.99
C PHE A 19 -20.28 14.51 36.49
N ARG A 20 -19.40 15.36 37.00
CA ARG A 20 -17.99 15.60 36.70
C ARG A 20 -17.14 14.81 37.71
N SER A 21 -16.12 14.09 37.26
CA SER A 21 -15.12 13.43 38.12
C SER A 21 -13.85 14.27 38.20
N THR A 22 -13.53 14.79 39.38
CA THR A 22 -12.17 15.19 39.79
C THR A 22 -12.12 15.32 41.30
N VAL A 23 -11.28 14.54 41.98
CA VAL A 23 -10.23 15.02 42.91
C VAL A 23 -9.35 13.85 43.38
N ASP A 24 -8.04 14.04 43.25
CA ASP A 24 -6.96 13.35 43.98
C ASP A 24 -6.96 13.75 45.47
N SER A 25 -6.53 12.83 46.36
CA SER A 25 -5.42 13.05 47.33
C SER A 25 -5.49 12.18 48.59
N THR A 26 -4.38 11.45 48.79
CA THR A 26 -3.62 11.25 50.04
C THR A 26 -4.12 10.37 51.20
N ALA A 27 -3.24 9.41 51.54
CA ALA A 27 -2.64 9.14 52.86
C ALA A 27 -2.86 7.73 53.45
N ALA A 28 -1.72 7.18 53.87
CA ALA A 28 -1.43 5.83 54.36
C ALA A 28 -2.09 5.45 55.69
N LEU A 29 -2.22 4.14 55.95
CA LEU A 29 -1.48 3.38 56.99
C LEU A 29 -2.06 1.95 57.13
N THR A 30 -1.17 0.96 57.17
CA THR A 30 -1.38 -0.47 57.48
C THR A 30 -1.68 -0.69 58.98
N PRO A 31 -2.27 -1.83 59.44
CA PRO A 31 -1.49 -3.06 59.64
C PRO A 31 -2.22 -4.39 59.32
N GLU A 32 -1.41 -5.44 59.31
CA GLU A 32 -1.68 -6.86 59.05
C GLU A 32 -2.81 -7.48 59.90
N ILE A 33 -3.50 -8.49 59.36
CA ILE A 33 -3.84 -9.74 60.08
C ILE A 33 -4.09 -10.86 59.06
N ASN A 34 -3.38 -11.95 59.35
CA ASN A 34 -3.35 -13.28 58.76
C ASN A 34 -4.75 -13.94 58.70
N SER A 35 -5.13 -14.49 57.55
CA SER A 35 -6.18 -15.52 57.42
C SER A 35 -6.01 -16.30 56.11
N GLN A 36 -5.43 -17.49 56.23
CA GLN A 36 -5.42 -18.53 55.21
C GLN A 36 -6.86 -18.88 54.79
N VAL A 37 -7.15 -18.73 53.50
CA VAL A 37 -8.26 -19.44 52.85
C VAL A 37 -7.69 -20.19 51.66
N LYS A 38 -7.49 -21.50 51.84
CA LYS A 38 -7.40 -22.47 50.75
C LYS A 38 -8.73 -22.43 49.99
N TYR A 39 -8.74 -22.24 48.67
CA TYR A 39 -9.57 -23.02 47.73
C TYR A 39 -9.14 -22.77 46.27
N GLN A 40 -8.88 -23.89 45.60
CA GLN A 40 -9.08 -24.26 44.19
C GLN A 40 -8.31 -23.59 43.05
N ASP A 41 -7.79 -24.49 42.22
CA ASP A 41 -7.00 -24.36 41.01
C ASP A 41 -7.89 -23.89 39.85
N ASP A 42 -7.80 -22.61 39.50
CA ASP A 42 -8.38 -22.08 38.25
C ASP A 42 -7.42 -22.39 37.09
N PRO A 43 -7.91 -22.90 35.95
CA PRO A 43 -7.05 -23.17 34.79
C PRO A 43 -6.45 -21.86 34.25
N PRO A 44 -5.21 -21.87 33.76
CA PRO A 44 -4.56 -20.66 33.29
C PRO A 44 -5.32 -20.11 32.07
N VAL A 45 -5.71 -18.84 32.18
CA VAL A 45 -6.22 -18.03 31.08
C VAL A 45 -5.22 -18.13 29.93
N VAL A 46 -5.68 -18.70 28.82
CA VAL A 46 -4.94 -18.77 27.56
C VAL A 46 -4.72 -17.34 27.09
N HIS A 47 -3.56 -16.78 27.42
CA HIS A 47 -3.07 -15.59 26.75
C HIS A 47 -2.91 -15.93 25.27
N SER A 48 -3.79 -15.38 24.45
CA SER A 48 -3.67 -15.39 22.99
C SER A 48 -2.30 -14.81 22.62
N LYS A 49 -1.36 -15.70 22.31
CA LYS A 49 -0.09 -15.32 21.69
C LYS A 49 -0.41 -14.49 20.45
N PRO A 50 0.27 -13.36 20.20
CA PRO A 50 0.13 -12.65 18.95
C PRO A 50 0.47 -13.63 17.83
N ALA A 51 -0.45 -13.81 16.88
CA ALA A 51 -0.23 -14.67 15.73
C ALA A 51 1.07 -14.23 15.06
N THR A 52 2.09 -15.07 15.17
CA THR A 52 3.36 -14.86 14.48
C THR A 52 3.01 -14.90 13.00
N ARG A 53 3.02 -13.73 12.33
CA ARG A 53 2.72 -13.65 10.90
C ARG A 53 3.73 -14.55 10.19
N ILE A 54 3.25 -15.66 9.63
CA ILE A 54 4.09 -16.56 8.85
C ILE A 54 4.31 -15.86 7.52
N PHE A 55 5.42 -15.13 7.40
CA PHE A 55 5.84 -14.59 6.11
C PHE A 55 6.05 -15.76 5.16
N LEU A 56 5.31 -15.74 4.06
CA LEU A 56 5.51 -16.69 2.98
C LEU A 56 6.96 -16.55 2.49
N GLN A 57 7.66 -17.68 2.43
CA GLN A 57 9.04 -17.72 1.98
C GLN A 57 9.07 -18.02 0.48
N PRO A 58 9.88 -17.30 -0.32
CA PRO A 58 10.08 -17.67 -1.72
C PRO A 58 10.67 -19.09 -1.81
N ASN A 59 10.35 -19.80 -2.89
CA ASN A 59 10.95 -21.11 -3.13
C ASN A 59 12.48 -20.99 -3.39
N PRO A 60 13.25 -22.08 -3.26
CA PRO A 60 14.71 -22.03 -3.44
C PRO A 60 15.16 -21.56 -4.82
N GLU A 61 14.37 -21.82 -5.87
CA GLU A 61 14.68 -21.38 -7.25
C GLU A 61 14.56 -19.85 -7.38
N ASP A 62 13.47 -19.27 -6.87
CA ASP A 62 13.25 -17.84 -6.81
C ASP A 62 14.34 -17.17 -5.95
N GLN A 63 14.76 -17.76 -4.84
CA GLN A 63 15.89 -17.23 -4.04
C GLN A 63 17.21 -17.27 -4.81
N ALA A 64 17.46 -18.30 -5.62
CA ALA A 64 18.65 -18.38 -6.46
C ALA A 64 18.62 -17.34 -7.61
N ILE A 65 17.43 -17.00 -8.11
CA ILE A 65 17.25 -16.03 -9.22
C ILE A 65 17.28 -14.58 -8.73
N TYR A 66 16.61 -14.29 -7.61
CA TYR A 66 16.36 -12.94 -7.12
C TYR A 66 17.30 -12.53 -5.99
N GLY A 67 17.89 -13.50 -5.29
CA GLY A 67 18.89 -13.29 -4.24
C GLY A 67 18.33 -13.43 -2.82
N PRO A 68 19.24 -13.41 -1.82
CA PRO A 68 18.87 -13.37 -0.41
C PRO A 68 18.06 -12.10 -0.10
N ASP A 69 17.22 -12.14 0.93
CA ASP A 69 16.30 -11.06 1.36
C ASP A 69 15.08 -10.80 0.46
N THR A 70 14.83 -11.69 -0.50
CA THR A 70 13.58 -11.67 -1.28
C THR A 70 12.43 -12.08 -0.36
N LYS A 71 11.41 -11.22 -0.23
CA LYS A 71 10.16 -11.55 0.48
C LYS A 71 9.07 -11.93 -0.51
N MET A 72 8.22 -12.87 -0.11
CA MET A 72 7.02 -13.24 -0.85
C MET A 72 5.79 -12.77 -0.08
N VAL A 73 4.92 -12.04 -0.76
CA VAL A 73 3.58 -11.71 -0.24
C VAL A 73 2.54 -12.35 -1.14
N GLN A 74 1.41 -12.76 -0.56
CA GLN A 74 0.31 -13.32 -1.30
C GLN A 74 -1.01 -12.81 -0.75
N PHE A 75 -1.82 -12.18 -1.60
CA PHE A 75 -3.12 -11.65 -1.21
C PHE A 75 -4.16 -11.83 -2.30
N ARG A 76 -5.43 -11.71 -1.94
CA ARG A 76 -6.53 -11.69 -2.90
C ARG A 76 -6.75 -10.26 -3.42
N LYS A 77 -6.81 -10.06 -4.74
CA LYS A 77 -7.08 -8.75 -5.33
C LYS A 77 -8.51 -8.30 -5.02
N GLY A 78 -8.64 -7.08 -4.51
CA GLY A 78 -9.93 -6.39 -4.35
C GLY A 78 -10.38 -5.71 -5.64
N ASP A 79 -10.97 -4.53 -5.54
CA ASP A 79 -11.24 -3.70 -6.72
C ASP A 79 -9.93 -3.23 -7.39
N SER A 80 -8.89 -2.98 -6.59
CA SER A 80 -7.53 -2.71 -7.04
C SER A 80 -6.52 -3.50 -6.20
N VAL A 81 -5.26 -3.49 -6.63
CA VAL A 81 -4.14 -3.99 -5.83
C VAL A 81 -3.66 -2.98 -4.77
N GLY A 82 -4.12 -1.72 -4.84
CA GLY A 82 -3.78 -0.69 -3.86
C GLY A 82 -2.35 -0.12 -3.95
N LEU A 83 -1.64 -0.31 -5.06
CA LEU A 83 -0.24 0.09 -5.21
C LEU A 83 -0.10 1.28 -6.16
N ARG A 84 0.77 2.23 -5.81
CA ARG A 84 1.35 3.21 -6.73
C ARG A 84 2.75 2.75 -7.13
N LEU A 85 3.07 2.83 -8.42
CA LEU A 85 4.35 2.39 -8.95
C LEU A 85 5.24 3.58 -9.31
N ALA A 86 6.55 3.43 -9.08
CA ALA A 86 7.61 4.31 -9.58
C ALA A 86 8.71 3.48 -10.25
N GLY A 87 9.68 4.17 -10.84
CA GLY A 87 10.76 3.56 -11.60
C GLY A 87 10.34 3.20 -13.02
N GLY A 88 10.86 2.10 -13.55
CA GLY A 88 10.68 1.68 -14.94
C GLY A 88 11.73 0.68 -15.38
N ASN A 89 11.84 0.43 -16.69
CA ASN A 89 12.69 -0.65 -17.20
C ASN A 89 14.20 -0.45 -16.91
N ASP A 90 14.66 0.80 -16.72
CA ASP A 90 16.07 1.13 -16.49
C ASP A 90 16.51 0.88 -15.04
N VAL A 91 15.62 1.16 -14.09
CA VAL A 91 15.95 1.18 -12.65
C VAL A 91 15.23 0.09 -11.85
N GLY A 92 14.21 -0.54 -12.43
CA GLY A 92 13.31 -1.47 -11.78
C GLY A 92 11.98 -0.82 -11.36
N ILE A 93 10.98 -1.65 -11.09
CA ILE A 93 9.67 -1.21 -10.62
C ILE A 93 9.65 -1.17 -9.09
N PHE A 94 9.25 -0.04 -8.51
CA PHE A 94 9.20 0.16 -7.07
C PHE A 94 7.79 0.52 -6.60
N VAL A 95 7.47 0.13 -5.37
CA VAL A 95 6.27 0.58 -4.67
C VAL A 95 6.52 2.02 -4.19
N ALA A 96 5.82 2.98 -4.80
CA ALA A 96 5.84 4.40 -4.44
C ALA A 96 4.77 4.78 -3.41
N GLY A 97 3.89 3.85 -3.08
CA GLY A 97 2.85 4.05 -2.09
C GLY A 97 1.85 2.91 -2.08
N ILE A 98 1.22 2.73 -0.93
CA ILE A 98 0.24 1.68 -0.70
C ILE A 98 -0.99 2.32 -0.09
N GLN A 99 -2.16 1.90 -0.57
CA GLN A 99 -3.42 2.35 -0.01
C GLN A 99 -3.68 1.64 1.33
N GLU A 100 -3.97 2.42 2.36
CA GLU A 100 -4.26 1.93 3.70
C GLU A 100 -5.47 0.97 3.69
N GLY A 101 -5.38 -0.09 4.50
CA GLY A 101 -6.43 -1.09 4.66
C GLY A 101 -6.54 -2.10 3.52
N THR A 102 -5.67 -2.03 2.51
CA THR A 102 -5.63 -3.02 1.42
C THR A 102 -4.93 -4.31 1.84
N SER A 103 -5.26 -5.41 1.18
CA SER A 103 -4.61 -6.70 1.47
C SER A 103 -3.11 -6.68 1.18
N ALA A 104 -2.65 -5.87 0.22
CA ALA A 104 -1.23 -5.69 -0.05
C ALA A 104 -0.46 -5.10 1.15
N GLU A 105 -1.04 -4.07 1.80
CA GLU A 105 -0.47 -3.49 3.03
C GLU A 105 -0.45 -4.51 4.18
N GLN A 106 -1.55 -5.25 4.35
CA GLN A 106 -1.69 -6.23 5.43
C GLN A 106 -0.68 -7.36 5.33
N GLU A 107 -0.32 -7.79 4.12
CA GLU A 107 0.72 -8.79 3.86
C GLU A 107 2.15 -8.25 3.98
N GLY A 108 2.33 -6.95 4.21
CA GLY A 108 3.64 -6.36 4.53
C GLY A 108 4.45 -5.87 3.32
N LEU A 109 3.80 -5.59 2.19
CA LEU A 109 4.39 -4.67 1.21
C LEU A 109 4.51 -3.28 1.81
N GLN A 110 5.58 -2.57 1.45
CA GLN A 110 5.90 -1.24 1.93
C GLN A 110 6.45 -0.37 0.81
N GLU A 111 6.38 0.95 0.99
CA GLU A 111 7.04 1.90 0.11
C GLU A 111 8.56 1.64 0.06
N GLY A 112 9.15 1.73 -1.14
CA GLY A 112 10.56 1.44 -1.38
C GLY A 112 10.90 -0.05 -1.60
N ASP A 113 9.89 -0.93 -1.59
CA ASP A 113 10.06 -2.29 -2.09
C ASP A 113 10.20 -2.30 -3.61
N GLN A 114 11.26 -2.93 -4.12
CA GLN A 114 11.39 -3.26 -5.54
C GLN A 114 10.57 -4.51 -5.84
N ILE A 115 9.66 -4.43 -6.80
CA ILE A 115 8.88 -5.57 -7.31
C ILE A 115 9.74 -6.32 -8.33
N LEU A 116 9.96 -7.60 -8.07
CA LEU A 116 10.79 -8.47 -8.91
C LEU A 116 9.94 -9.38 -9.79
N LYS A 117 8.82 -9.84 -9.26
CA LYS A 117 7.90 -10.77 -9.94
C LYS A 117 6.49 -10.58 -9.42
N VAL A 118 5.51 -10.66 -10.30
CA VAL A 118 4.09 -10.74 -9.93
C VAL A 118 3.51 -11.98 -10.60
N ASN A 119 2.99 -12.90 -9.80
CA ASN A 119 2.55 -14.23 -10.23
C ASN A 119 3.68 -14.93 -11.03
N SER A 120 3.46 -15.17 -12.32
CA SER A 120 4.44 -15.76 -13.23
C SER A 120 5.22 -14.72 -14.06
N GLN A 121 4.85 -13.44 -13.98
CA GLN A 121 5.46 -12.38 -14.79
C GLN A 121 6.70 -11.82 -14.08
N ASP A 122 7.82 -11.80 -14.79
CA ASP A 122 9.03 -11.11 -14.35
C ASP A 122 8.83 -9.59 -14.53
N PHE A 123 9.11 -8.84 -13.47
CA PHE A 123 9.01 -7.37 -13.41
C PHE A 123 10.38 -6.70 -13.51
N ARG A 124 11.46 -7.47 -13.67
CA ARG A 124 12.78 -6.93 -13.96
C ARG A 124 12.85 -6.47 -15.41
N GLY A 125 13.06 -5.17 -15.62
CA GLY A 125 13.22 -4.59 -16.96
C GLY A 125 11.91 -4.39 -17.73
N ILE A 126 10.76 -4.53 -17.08
CA ILE A 126 9.46 -4.13 -17.65
C ILE A 126 9.33 -2.60 -17.60
N ILE A 127 8.71 -1.99 -18.62
CA ILE A 127 8.40 -0.55 -18.58
C ILE A 127 7.30 -0.26 -17.56
N ARG A 128 7.25 0.98 -17.05
CA ARG A 128 6.28 1.35 -16.00
C ARG A 128 4.83 1.18 -16.44
N GLU A 129 4.50 1.55 -17.67
CA GLU A 129 3.16 1.37 -18.25
C GLU A 129 2.70 -0.10 -18.24
N ASP A 130 3.50 -1.00 -18.80
CA ASP A 130 3.19 -2.44 -18.85
C ASP A 130 3.03 -3.05 -17.45
N ALA A 131 3.84 -2.62 -16.47
CA ALA A 131 3.70 -3.07 -15.09
C ALA A 131 2.34 -2.66 -14.49
N VAL A 132 1.88 -1.43 -14.75
CA VAL A 132 0.58 -0.95 -14.30
C VAL A 132 -0.55 -1.71 -14.99
N LEU A 133 -0.47 -1.87 -16.31
CA LEU A 133 -1.47 -2.62 -17.09
C LEU A 133 -1.58 -4.06 -16.60
N TYR A 134 -0.46 -4.75 -16.38
CA TYR A 134 -0.46 -6.11 -15.85
C TYR A 134 -1.21 -6.22 -14.52
N LEU A 135 -0.96 -5.31 -13.57
CA LEU A 135 -1.64 -5.32 -12.27
C LEU A 135 -3.15 -5.02 -12.38
N LEU A 136 -3.55 -4.20 -13.36
CA LEU A 136 -4.96 -3.88 -13.62
C LEU A 136 -5.70 -5.08 -14.21
N GLU A 137 -5.06 -5.80 -15.14
CA GLU A 137 -5.62 -6.95 -15.85
C GLU A 137 -5.88 -8.17 -14.97
N ILE A 138 -5.20 -8.28 -13.81
CA ILE A 138 -5.48 -9.36 -12.86
C ILE A 138 -6.96 -9.27 -12.43
N PRO A 139 -7.76 -10.35 -12.55
CA PRO A 139 -9.16 -10.33 -12.15
C PRO A 139 -9.37 -10.03 -10.67
N LYS A 140 -10.46 -9.32 -10.35
CA LYS A 140 -10.90 -9.14 -8.97
C LYS A 140 -11.23 -10.51 -8.36
N GLY A 141 -10.71 -10.76 -7.15
CA GLY A 141 -10.90 -12.01 -6.43
C GLY A 141 -9.81 -13.06 -6.68
N ASP A 142 -8.91 -12.83 -7.63
CA ASP A 142 -7.77 -13.72 -7.88
C ASP A 142 -6.65 -13.51 -6.87
N ILE A 143 -5.82 -14.54 -6.71
CA ILE A 143 -4.65 -14.51 -5.84
C ILE A 143 -3.49 -13.83 -6.59
N VAL A 144 -2.92 -12.80 -5.97
CA VAL A 144 -1.72 -12.10 -6.42
C VAL A 144 -0.57 -12.53 -5.52
N THR A 145 0.49 -13.05 -6.13
CA THR A 145 1.75 -13.37 -5.44
C THR A 145 2.82 -12.39 -5.90
N ILE A 146 3.46 -11.66 -4.99
CA ILE A 146 4.50 -10.69 -5.34
C ILE A 146 5.81 -11.10 -4.66
N LEU A 147 6.88 -11.17 -5.45
CA LEU A 147 8.24 -11.22 -4.93
C LEU A 147 8.83 -9.82 -4.93
N ALA A 148 9.34 -9.39 -3.78
CA ALA A 148 9.89 -8.05 -3.62
C ALA A 148 11.15 -8.05 -2.74
N GLN A 149 11.92 -6.98 -2.85
CA GLN A 149 13.06 -6.70 -1.98
C GLN A 149 12.99 -5.27 -1.49
N SER A 150 13.20 -5.08 -0.18
CA SER A 150 13.24 -3.74 0.40
C SER A 150 14.56 -3.05 0.01
N LYS A 151 14.47 -2.04 -0.86
CA LYS A 151 15.62 -1.29 -1.40
C LYS A 151 15.39 0.21 -1.30
N TYR A 152 15.12 0.66 -0.07
CA TYR A 152 14.67 2.02 0.19
C TYR A 152 15.68 3.10 -0.24
N ASP A 153 16.99 2.87 -0.06
CA ASP A 153 18.00 3.85 -0.46
C ASP A 153 18.06 4.03 -1.98
N VAL A 154 17.95 2.94 -2.73
CA VAL A 154 17.86 2.97 -4.20
C VAL A 154 16.58 3.68 -4.65
N TYR A 155 15.45 3.35 -4.03
CA TYR A 155 14.17 4.02 -4.30
C TYR A 155 14.27 5.53 -4.07
N ARG A 156 14.88 5.96 -2.96
CA ARG A 156 15.06 7.38 -2.64
C ARG A 156 15.85 8.11 -3.72
N ASP A 157 16.94 7.51 -4.18
CA ASP A 157 17.77 8.09 -5.25
C ASP A 157 16.98 8.20 -6.56
N ILE A 158 16.21 7.17 -6.92
CA ILE A 158 15.33 7.16 -8.10
C ILE A 158 14.32 8.30 -8.03
N MET A 159 13.64 8.46 -6.89
CA MET A 159 12.66 9.53 -6.68
C MET A 159 13.30 10.92 -6.76
N ALA A 160 14.52 11.09 -6.26
CA ALA A 160 15.23 12.36 -6.30
C ALA A 160 15.67 12.77 -7.72
N CYS A 161 16.03 11.81 -8.57
CA CYS A 161 16.47 12.07 -9.94
C CYS A 161 15.37 11.93 -11.01
N GLY A 162 14.18 11.44 -10.64
CA GLY A 162 13.06 11.22 -11.56
C GLY A 162 13.33 10.17 -12.63
N ARG A 163 14.27 9.24 -12.39
CA ARG A 163 14.57 8.16 -13.33
C ARG A 163 13.45 7.12 -13.34
N GLY A 164 13.18 6.55 -14.51
CA GLY A 164 12.18 5.50 -14.65
C GLY A 164 12.49 4.60 -15.83
N ASP A 165 11.86 4.88 -16.96
CA ASP A 165 12.10 4.15 -18.18
C ASP A 165 13.34 4.68 -18.91
N SER A 166 13.96 3.83 -19.73
CA SER A 166 15.05 4.22 -20.63
C SER A 166 15.14 3.20 -21.75
N PHE A 167 14.61 3.57 -22.91
CA PHE A 167 14.77 2.81 -24.15
C PHE A 167 14.67 3.74 -25.35
N PHE A 168 15.08 3.25 -26.52
CA PHE A 168 15.05 4.02 -27.76
C PHE A 168 13.97 3.48 -28.69
N ILE A 169 13.19 4.38 -29.28
CA ILE A 169 12.23 4.08 -30.34
C ILE A 169 12.65 4.80 -31.62
N ARG A 170 12.30 4.23 -32.77
CA ARG A 170 12.42 4.87 -34.07
C ARG A 170 11.03 5.07 -34.66
N THR A 171 10.73 6.27 -35.12
CA THR A 171 9.43 6.60 -35.70
C THR A 171 9.29 5.99 -37.09
N HIS A 172 8.07 5.53 -37.41
CA HIS A 172 7.72 4.99 -38.73
C HIS A 172 6.63 5.83 -39.44
N PHE A 173 6.24 6.94 -38.83
CA PHE A 173 5.23 7.89 -39.30
C PHE A 173 5.66 9.32 -38.94
N GLU A 174 4.89 10.29 -39.39
CA GLU A 174 5.12 11.72 -39.14
C GLU A 174 4.05 12.24 -38.17
N CYS A 175 4.44 13.11 -37.23
CA CYS A 175 3.56 13.71 -36.25
C CYS A 175 3.81 15.21 -36.19
N GLU A 176 2.74 15.98 -36.33
CA GLU A 176 2.77 17.43 -36.15
C GLU A 176 2.60 17.78 -34.67
N LYS A 177 3.07 18.98 -34.31
CA LYS A 177 3.00 19.47 -32.94
C LYS A 177 1.54 19.81 -32.57
N GLU A 178 0.91 19.02 -31.71
CA GLU A 178 -0.45 19.27 -31.22
C GLU A 178 -0.49 20.23 -30.02
N THR A 179 0.46 20.09 -29.09
CA THR A 179 0.52 20.90 -27.86
C THR A 179 1.89 21.58 -27.69
N PRO A 180 2.00 22.67 -26.90
CA PRO A 180 3.28 23.34 -26.65
C PRO A 180 4.39 22.44 -26.13
N HIS A 181 4.02 21.39 -25.38
CA HIS A 181 4.93 20.43 -24.76
C HIS A 181 5.19 19.18 -25.62
N SER A 182 4.40 18.96 -26.68
CA SER A 182 4.61 17.85 -27.62
C SER A 182 5.80 18.10 -28.55
N LEU A 183 6.38 17.01 -29.04
CA LEU A 183 7.45 17.00 -30.03
C LEU A 183 6.86 16.66 -31.39
N ALA A 184 7.18 17.46 -32.41
CA ALA A 184 6.95 17.06 -33.81
C ALA A 184 8.11 16.17 -34.28
N PHE A 185 7.81 15.24 -35.16
CA PHE A 185 8.80 14.32 -35.71
C PHE A 185 8.44 13.80 -37.09
N THR A 186 9.46 13.39 -37.83
CA THR A 186 9.35 12.75 -39.13
C THR A 186 9.71 11.27 -39.05
N ARG A 187 9.46 10.53 -40.12
CA ARG A 187 9.82 9.11 -40.19
C ARG A 187 11.34 8.93 -40.10
N GLY A 188 11.77 8.09 -39.16
CA GLY A 188 13.18 7.73 -38.97
C GLY A 188 13.85 8.43 -37.78
N ASP A 189 13.19 9.42 -37.19
CA ASP A 189 13.65 10.06 -35.96
C ASP A 189 13.73 9.05 -34.81
N VAL A 190 14.74 9.22 -33.95
CA VAL A 190 14.99 8.35 -32.81
C VAL A 190 14.78 9.12 -31.53
N PHE A 191 13.94 8.60 -30.65
CA PHE A 191 13.64 9.18 -29.34
C PHE A 191 14.10 8.25 -28.24
N ARG A 192 14.61 8.85 -27.16
CA ARG A 192 14.77 8.15 -25.89
C ARG A 192 13.49 8.36 -25.07
N VAL A 193 12.78 7.27 -24.79
CA VAL A 193 11.64 7.28 -23.87
C VAL A 193 12.19 7.19 -22.45
N VAL A 194 11.81 8.16 -21.62
CA VAL A 194 12.26 8.26 -20.21
C VAL A 194 11.14 8.02 -19.20
N ASP A 195 9.90 8.15 -19.64
CA ASP A 195 8.70 7.88 -18.85
C ASP A 195 7.57 7.43 -19.78
N THR A 196 7.00 6.26 -19.51
CA THR A 196 5.86 5.69 -20.25
C THR A 196 4.49 6.06 -19.67
N LEU A 197 4.45 6.72 -18.51
CA LEU A 197 3.23 7.22 -17.86
C LEU A 197 3.41 8.68 -17.42
N TYR A 198 3.61 9.57 -18.39
CA TYR A 198 3.79 11.01 -18.20
C TYR A 198 2.47 11.76 -17.93
#